data_AF-A0A4V1MK41-F1
#
_entry.id   AF-A0A4V1MK41-F1
#
_cell.length_a   1.000
_cell.length_b   1.000
_cell.length_c   1.000
_cell.angle_alpha   90.00
_cell.angle_beta   90.00
_cell.angle_gamma   90.00
#
_symmetry.space_group_name_H-M   'P 1'
#
loop_
_entity.id
_entity.type
_entity.pdbx_description
1 polymer ?
#
loop_
_entity_poly.entity_id
_entity_poly.type
_entity_poly.pdbx_seq_one_letter_code
_entity_poly.pdbx_strand_id
1 'polypeptide(L)'
;MKQLFLVLLLSLISLNSYAQASDSIQLGTAHRSLFIKGNQTFKYSEYKKVFHNADALKYAKRARSKTTMGSIFGFTGGILMGVGIVRALQPDEKVNTYLGDGRVYTMTYKNNYGGWQLISLGAGITIAGIIINSGTKKNLRKAIDIENGSDRKDQAYYKVGFTGNGASLSYNF
;
A
#
# COMPACT_ATOMS: atom_id res chain seq x y z
N MET A 1 -2.35 64.55 6.25
CA MET A 1 -2.33 63.44 7.24
C MET A 1 -3.49 62.44 7.07
N LYS A 2 -4.73 62.86 6.75
CA LYS A 2 -5.88 61.94 6.60
C LYS A 2 -5.71 60.83 5.55
N GLN A 3 -4.99 61.10 4.46
CA GLN A 3 -4.78 60.11 3.40
C GLN A 3 -3.74 59.03 3.76
N LEU A 4 -2.75 59.34 4.60
CA LEU A 4 -1.79 58.35 5.08
C LEU A 4 -2.43 57.32 6.02
N PHE A 5 -3.39 57.77 6.83
CA PHE A 5 -4.13 56.89 7.74
C PHE A 5 -5.00 55.89 6.98
N LEU A 6 -5.61 56.32 5.86
CA LEU A 6 -6.45 55.46 5.02
C LEU A 6 -5.64 54.38 4.29
N VAL A 7 -4.43 54.72 3.83
CA VAL A 7 -3.50 53.76 3.21
C VAL A 7 -3.01 52.73 4.24
N LEU A 8 -2.72 53.16 5.47
CA LEU A 8 -2.35 52.25 6.55
C LEU A 8 -3.49 51.28 6.90
N LEU A 9 -4.73 51.77 6.95
CA LEU A 9 -5.91 50.95 7.26
C LEU A 9 -6.19 49.89 6.17
N LEU A 10 -5.98 50.23 4.89
CA LEU A 10 -6.17 49.29 3.77
C LEU A 10 -5.12 48.17 3.76
N SER A 11 -3.89 48.43 4.23
CA SER A 11 -2.83 47.41 4.33
C SER A 11 -3.08 46.34 5.40
N LEU A 12 -3.93 46.63 6.39
CA LEU A 12 -4.29 45.67 7.45
C LEU A 12 -5.36 44.66 7.00
N ILE A 13 -6.10 44.96 5.93
CA ILE A 13 -7.16 44.08 5.40
C ILE A 13 -6.54 42.89 4.64
N SER A 14 -5.36 43.06 4.03
CA SER A 14 -4.68 42.02 3.25
C SER A 14 -4.03 40.92 4.10
N LEU A 15 -3.91 41.11 5.41
CA LEU A 15 -3.27 40.14 6.32
C LEU A 15 -4.24 39.06 6.84
N ASN A 16 -5.56 39.24 6.70
CA ASN A 16 -6.55 38.31 7.26
C ASN A 16 -6.96 37.16 6.33
N SER A 17 -6.50 37.14 5.07
CA SER A 17 -6.88 36.10 4.10
C SER A 17 -6.11 34.78 4.20
N TYR A 18 -5.13 34.67 5.12
CA TYR A 18 -4.30 33.46 5.25
C TYR A 18 -4.69 32.52 6.42
N ALA A 19 -5.73 32.83 7.19
CA ALA A 19 -6.08 32.08 8.40
C ALA A 19 -7.07 30.90 8.18
N GLN A 20 -7.47 30.61 6.94
CA GLN A 20 -8.37 29.48 6.63
C GLN A 20 -7.79 28.56 5.56
N ALA A 21 -6.54 28.15 5.71
CA ALA A 21 -6.12 26.88 5.13
C ALA A 21 -6.72 25.76 6.01
N SER A 22 -7.94 25.34 5.67
CA SER A 22 -8.46 24.05 6.15
C SER A 22 -7.43 23.01 5.74
N ASP A 23 -6.69 22.51 6.72
CA ASP A 23 -5.50 21.67 6.54
C ASP A 23 -5.94 20.27 6.09
N SER A 24 -6.39 20.19 4.83
CA SER A 24 -6.96 18.99 4.24
C SER A 24 -5.92 17.90 4.20
N ILE A 25 -6.27 16.72 4.70
CA ILE A 25 -5.36 15.58 4.71
C ILE A 25 -5.36 14.98 3.31
N GLN A 26 -4.16 14.74 2.78
CA GLN A 26 -3.97 14.11 1.48
C GLN A 26 -3.15 12.83 1.59
N LEU A 27 -3.37 11.97 0.60
CA LEU A 27 -2.66 10.72 0.40
C LEU A 27 -1.41 11.01 -0.44
N GLY A 28 -0.23 10.78 0.12
CA GLY A 28 1.03 10.85 -0.61
C GLY A 28 1.08 9.80 -1.73
N THR A 29 1.65 10.17 -2.89
CA THR A 29 1.67 9.37 -4.12
C THR A 29 2.66 8.19 -4.08
N ALA A 30 3.59 8.16 -3.11
CA ALA A 30 4.66 7.18 -3.03
C ALA A 30 4.28 5.86 -2.32
N HIS A 31 5.12 4.84 -2.54
CA HIS A 31 4.97 3.40 -2.25
C HIS A 31 4.58 2.97 -0.81
N ARG A 32 4.35 3.92 0.08
CA ARG A 32 3.75 3.74 1.41
C ARG A 32 2.95 5.00 1.69
N SER A 33 1.68 5.03 1.31
CA SER A 33 0.75 6.15 1.44
C SER A 33 0.96 6.97 2.72
N LEU A 34 1.72 8.06 2.59
CA LEU A 34 2.00 8.98 3.67
C LEU A 34 0.78 9.88 3.83
N PHE A 35 0.46 10.28 5.05
CA PHE A 35 -0.53 11.33 5.24
C PHE A 35 0.20 12.66 5.15
N ILE A 36 -0.22 13.52 4.22
CA ILE A 36 0.26 14.89 4.12
C ILE A 36 -0.81 15.77 4.74
N LYS A 37 -0.47 16.48 5.82
CA LYS A 37 -1.33 17.50 6.45
C LYS A 37 -0.55 18.80 6.43
N GLY A 38 -0.99 19.76 5.63
CA GLY A 38 -0.23 20.97 5.34
C GLY A 38 1.15 20.64 4.76
N ASN A 39 2.21 21.07 5.46
CA ASN A 39 3.61 20.81 5.06
C ASN A 39 4.27 19.64 5.82
N GLN A 40 3.51 18.91 6.65
CA GLN A 40 4.02 17.81 7.46
C GLN A 40 3.60 16.45 6.89
N THR A 41 4.55 15.52 6.88
CA THR A 41 4.38 14.17 6.35
C THR A 41 4.38 13.16 7.50
N PHE A 42 3.29 12.43 7.64
CA PHE A 42 3.09 11.44 8.69
C PHE A 42 3.11 10.03 8.13
N LYS A 43 3.69 9.11 8.90
CA LYS A 43 3.67 7.68 8.57
C LYS A 43 2.30 7.08 8.87
N TYR A 44 2.00 5.96 8.21
CA TYR A 44 0.83 5.13 8.52
C TYR A 44 0.68 4.75 9.99
N SER A 45 1.80 4.52 10.68
CA SER A 45 1.82 4.19 12.10
C SER A 45 1.28 5.33 12.97
N GLU A 46 1.39 6.56 12.48
CA GLU A 46 1.04 7.80 13.18
C GLU A 46 -0.36 8.31 12.80
N TYR A 47 -1.19 7.47 12.17
CA TYR A 47 -2.54 7.84 11.75
C TYR A 47 -3.38 8.50 12.86
N LYS A 48 -3.16 8.13 14.14
CA LYS A 48 -3.86 8.73 15.29
C LYS A 48 -3.51 10.22 15.52
N LYS A 49 -2.38 10.70 15.03
CA LYS A 49 -2.00 12.12 15.07
C LYS A 49 -2.66 12.93 13.94
N VAL A 50 -3.16 12.23 12.93
CA VAL A 50 -3.72 12.81 11.70
C VAL A 50 -5.23 12.84 11.78
N PHE A 51 -5.84 11.73 12.19
CA PHE A 51 -7.30 11.56 12.29
C PHE A 51 -7.80 11.82 13.72
N HIS A 52 -8.74 12.74 13.85
CA HIS A 52 -9.41 13.09 15.10
C HIS A 52 -10.83 12.53 15.13
N ASN A 53 -11.47 12.32 13.97
CA ASN A 53 -12.79 11.72 13.88
C ASN A 53 -12.73 10.21 14.20
N ALA A 54 -13.62 9.76 15.09
CA ALA A 54 -13.72 8.37 15.52
C ALA A 54 -14.01 7.39 14.36
N ASP A 55 -14.84 7.80 13.39
CA ASP A 55 -15.16 7.00 12.22
C ASP A 55 -13.98 6.94 11.24
N ALA A 56 -13.30 8.06 11.02
CA ALA A 56 -12.08 8.10 10.21
C ALA A 56 -10.99 7.20 10.80
N LEU A 57 -10.80 7.24 12.13
CA LEU A 57 -9.87 6.38 12.86
C LEU A 57 -10.16 4.89 12.67
N LYS A 58 -11.43 4.49 12.62
CA LYS A 58 -11.83 3.10 12.39
C LYS A 58 -11.42 2.62 11.00
N TYR A 59 -11.66 3.41 9.97
CA TYR A 59 -11.26 3.08 8.59
C TYR A 59 -9.74 3.10 8.39
N ALA A 60 -9.04 4.07 8.97
CA ALA A 60 -7.58 4.15 8.95
C ALA A 60 -6.93 2.94 9.66
N LYS A 61 -7.47 2.55 10.83
CA LYS A 61 -7.04 1.33 11.54
C LYS A 61 -7.25 0.08 10.68
N ARG A 62 -8.42 -0.06 10.04
CA ARG A 62 -8.72 -1.20 9.17
C ARG A 62 -7.78 -1.27 7.96
N ALA A 63 -7.45 -0.13 7.35
CA ALA A 63 -6.47 -0.04 6.28
C ALA A 63 -5.10 -0.54 6.75
N ARG A 64 -4.62 -0.05 7.91
CA ARG A 64 -3.35 -0.49 8.50
C ARG A 64 -3.32 -2.00 8.76
N SER A 65 -4.37 -2.55 9.36
CA SER A 65 -4.46 -4.00 9.62
C SER A 65 -4.39 -4.83 8.33
N LYS A 66 -5.07 -4.40 7.27
CA LYS A 66 -5.01 -5.05 5.95
C LYS A 66 -3.62 -4.99 5.33
N THR A 67 -2.93 -3.86 5.44
CA THR A 67 -1.54 -3.72 4.99
C THR A 67 -0.61 -4.65 5.77
N THR A 68 -0.71 -4.67 7.10
CA THR A 68 0.09 -5.56 7.94
C THR A 68 -0.16 -7.03 7.60
N MET A 69 -1.42 -7.43 7.45
CA MET A 69 -1.77 -8.80 7.07
C MET A 69 -1.22 -9.16 5.68
N GLY A 70 -1.34 -8.24 4.72
CA GLY A 70 -0.75 -8.40 3.38
C GLY A 70 0.76 -8.59 3.44
N SER A 71 1.47 -7.82 4.28
CA SER A 71 2.91 -7.98 4.48
C SER A 71 3.27 -9.31 5.13
N ILE A 72 2.52 -9.76 6.15
CA ILE A 72 2.75 -11.06 6.80
C ILE A 72 2.56 -12.19 5.79
N PHE A 73 1.47 -12.17 5.02
CA PHE A 73 1.20 -13.20 4.02
C PHE A 73 2.22 -13.15 2.87
N GLY A 74 2.61 -11.97 2.40
CA GLY A 74 3.67 -11.85 1.40
C GLY A 74 5.02 -12.37 1.90
N PHE A 75 5.39 -12.06 3.13
CA PHE A 75 6.64 -12.52 3.72
C PHE A 75 6.65 -14.03 3.98
N THR A 76 5.61 -14.55 4.65
CA THR A 76 5.47 -15.99 4.92
C THR A 76 5.38 -16.78 3.62
N GLY A 77 4.58 -16.31 2.66
CA GLY A 77 4.47 -16.93 1.34
C GLY A 77 5.80 -16.90 0.59
N GLY A 78 6.53 -15.78 0.64
CA GLY A 78 7.87 -15.64 0.08
C GLY A 78 8.89 -16.61 0.68
N ILE A 79 8.91 -16.79 2.01
CA ILE A 79 9.77 -17.77 2.68
C ILE A 79 9.44 -19.18 2.24
N LEU A 80 8.16 -19.55 2.22
CA LEU A 80 7.73 -20.90 1.83
C LEU A 80 8.11 -21.21 0.38
N MET A 81 7.92 -20.26 -0.54
CA MET A 81 8.38 -20.39 -1.91
C MET A 81 9.90 -20.50 -1.99
N GLY A 82 10.65 -19.67 -1.25
CA GLY A 82 12.11 -19.70 -1.26
C GLY A 82 12.68 -21.04 -0.78
N VAL A 83 12.22 -21.52 0.38
CA VAL A 83 12.61 -22.85 0.91
C VAL A 83 12.16 -23.96 -0.03
N GLY A 84 10.97 -23.82 -0.63
CA GLY A 84 10.44 -24.76 -1.59
C GLY A 84 11.27 -24.86 -2.87
N ILE A 85 11.75 -23.73 -3.40
CA ILE A 85 12.64 -23.68 -4.57
C ILE A 85 13.96 -24.37 -4.26
N VAL A 86 14.60 -24.04 -3.14
CA VAL A 86 15.86 -24.69 -2.74
C VAL A 86 15.69 -26.20 -2.67
N ARG A 87 14.60 -26.68 -2.06
CA ARG A 87 14.30 -28.11 -1.95
C ARG A 87 13.93 -28.77 -3.27
N ALA A 88 13.21 -28.07 -4.15
CA ALA A 88 12.80 -28.59 -5.46
C ALA A 88 13.97 -28.72 -6.44
N LEU A 89 15.02 -27.90 -6.26
CA LEU A 89 16.22 -27.90 -7.10
C LEU A 89 17.36 -28.75 -6.54
N GLN A 90 17.23 -29.27 -5.32
CA GLN A 90 18.25 -30.14 -4.74
C GLN A 90 18.33 -31.46 -5.53
N PRO A 91 19.51 -31.83 -6.05
CA PRO A 91 19.67 -33.06 -6.81
C PRO A 91 19.44 -34.29 -5.92
N ASP A 92 19.06 -35.39 -6.56
CA ASP A 92 18.98 -36.69 -5.92
C ASP A 92 20.36 -37.11 -5.39
N GLU A 93 20.38 -37.67 -4.19
CA GLU A 93 21.63 -38.10 -3.55
C GLU A 93 22.09 -39.42 -4.18
N LYS A 94 23.32 -39.44 -4.68
CA LYS A 94 23.95 -40.65 -5.23
C LYS A 94 25.02 -41.14 -4.27
N VAL A 95 24.82 -42.31 -3.70
CA VAL A 95 25.79 -42.96 -2.82
C VAL A 95 26.50 -44.06 -3.61
N ASN A 96 27.82 -43.96 -3.69
CA ASN A 96 28.66 -45.01 -4.28
C ASN A 96 29.17 -45.91 -3.16
N THR A 97 28.79 -47.19 -3.22
CA THR A 97 29.27 -48.20 -2.29
C THR A 97 30.28 -49.09 -3.00
N TYR A 98 31.46 -49.23 -2.40
CA TYR A 98 32.52 -50.12 -2.86
C TYR A 98 32.35 -51.49 -2.21
N LEU A 99 32.23 -52.54 -3.01
CA LEU A 99 32.33 -53.90 -2.48
C LEU A 99 33.80 -54.30 -2.38
N GLY A 100 34.11 -55.19 -1.44
CA GLY A 100 35.46 -55.72 -1.22
C GLY A 100 36.08 -56.47 -2.42
N ASP A 101 35.35 -56.64 -3.53
CA ASP A 101 35.83 -57.23 -4.78
C ASP A 101 36.21 -56.20 -5.87
N GLY A 102 36.11 -54.90 -5.57
CA GLY A 102 36.44 -53.81 -6.50
C GLY A 102 35.28 -53.29 -7.35
N ARG A 103 34.08 -53.87 -7.28
CA ARG A 103 32.88 -53.34 -7.95
C ARG A 103 32.29 -52.15 -7.20
N VAL A 104 31.78 -51.17 -7.96
CA VAL A 104 31.09 -49.99 -7.43
C VAL A 104 29.61 -50.09 -7.75
N TYR A 105 28.76 -49.94 -6.72
CA TYR A 105 27.32 -49.82 -6.90
C TYR A 105 26.89 -48.40 -6.54
N THR A 106 26.21 -47.74 -7.48
CA THR A 106 25.60 -46.43 -7.24
C THR A 106 24.13 -46.61 -6.86
N MET A 107 23.76 -46.24 -5.64
CA MET A 107 22.38 -46.10 -5.23
C MET A 107 21.95 -44.64 -5.35
N THR A 108 20.85 -44.38 -6.06
CA THR A 108 20.27 -43.04 -6.16
C THR A 108 19.07 -42.95 -5.23
N TYR A 109 19.17 -42.12 -4.20
CA TYR A 109 18.08 -41.81 -3.30
C TYR A 109 17.31 -40.64 -3.89
N LYS A 110 16.07 -40.93 -4.31
CA LYS A 110 15.17 -39.90 -4.82
C LYS A 110 14.87 -38.91 -3.70
N ASN A 111 15.21 -37.66 -3.96
CA ASN A 111 14.93 -36.60 -3.03
C ASN A 111 13.44 -36.23 -3.10
N ASN A 112 12.67 -36.66 -2.10
CA ASN A 112 11.24 -36.38 -2.00
C ASN A 112 10.95 -35.19 -1.06
N TYR A 113 11.85 -34.22 -0.97
CA TYR A 113 11.52 -32.97 -0.29
C TYR A 113 10.37 -32.32 -1.06
N GLY A 114 9.23 -32.12 -0.39
CA GLY A 114 8.01 -31.53 -0.95
C GLY A 114 8.15 -30.05 -1.36
N GLY A 115 9.22 -29.68 -2.05
CA GLY A 115 9.55 -28.32 -2.47
C GLY A 115 8.44 -27.72 -3.33
N TRP A 116 7.91 -28.47 -4.29
CA TRP A 116 6.76 -28.04 -5.09
C TRP A 116 5.49 -27.81 -4.27
N GLN A 117 5.27 -28.57 -3.20
CA GLN A 117 4.15 -28.36 -2.27
C GLN A 117 4.36 -27.07 -1.46
N LEU A 118 5.58 -26.80 -1.01
CA LEU A 118 5.91 -25.55 -0.31
C LEU A 118 5.78 -24.32 -1.23
N ILE A 119 6.18 -24.45 -2.50
CA ILE A 119 6.00 -23.41 -3.51
C ILE A 119 4.51 -23.12 -3.71
N SER A 120 3.68 -24.14 -3.92
CA SER A 120 2.25 -23.93 -4.16
C SER A 120 1.54 -23.32 -2.96
N LEU A 121 1.85 -23.78 -1.74
CA LEU A 121 1.33 -23.19 -0.51
C LEU A 121 1.79 -21.73 -0.36
N GLY A 122 3.07 -21.44 -0.57
CA GLY A 122 3.61 -20.09 -0.47
C GLY A 122 3.01 -19.13 -1.49
N ALA A 123 2.79 -19.58 -2.72
CA ALA A 123 2.11 -18.81 -3.76
C ALA A 123 0.65 -18.51 -3.36
N GLY A 124 -0.09 -19.51 -2.88
CA GLY A 124 -1.47 -19.35 -2.44
C GLY A 124 -1.61 -18.32 -1.31
N ILE A 125 -0.73 -18.38 -0.30
CA ILE A 125 -0.71 -17.41 0.81
C ILE A 125 -0.41 -16.00 0.29
N THR A 126 0.58 -15.86 -0.60
CA THR A 126 0.96 -14.56 -1.18
C THR A 126 -0.22 -13.93 -1.93
N ILE A 127 -0.91 -14.71 -2.77
CA ILE A 127 -2.09 -14.26 -3.52
C ILE A 127 -3.21 -13.80 -2.56
N ALA A 128 -3.47 -14.55 -1.49
CA ALA A 128 -4.43 -14.14 -0.47
C ALA A 128 -4.05 -12.78 0.16
N GLY A 129 -2.77 -12.56 0.44
CA GLY A 129 -2.24 -11.29 0.92
C GLY A 129 -2.51 -10.12 -0.04
N ILE A 130 -2.32 -10.34 -1.35
CA ILE A 130 -2.58 -9.33 -2.39
C ILE A 130 -4.06 -8.94 -2.40
N ILE A 131 -4.97 -9.92 -2.41
CA ILE A 131 -6.42 -9.67 -2.44
C ILE A 131 -6.86 -8.91 -1.19
N ILE A 132 -6.36 -9.27 -0.01
CA ILE A 132 -6.70 -8.59 1.25
C ILE A 132 -6.22 -7.14 1.26
N ASN A 133 -5.02 -6.88 0.71
CA ASN A 133 -4.40 -5.54 0.66
C ASN A 133 -5.04 -4.62 -0.40
N SER A 134 -5.72 -5.15 -1.42
CA SER A 134 -6.40 -4.33 -2.45
C SER A 134 -7.40 -3.32 -1.85
N GLY A 135 -8.05 -3.68 -0.74
CA GLY A 135 -9.00 -2.81 -0.02
C GLY A 135 -8.36 -1.72 0.85
N THR A 136 -7.03 -1.69 1.00
CA THR A 136 -6.33 -0.70 1.84
C THR A 136 -6.54 0.72 1.33
N LYS A 137 -6.33 0.95 0.01
CA LYS A 137 -6.48 2.29 -0.59
C LYS A 137 -7.90 2.84 -0.44
N LYS A 138 -8.91 1.99 -0.61
CA LYS A 138 -10.32 2.36 -0.46
C LYS A 138 -10.64 2.80 0.97
N ASN A 139 -10.18 2.03 1.98
CA ASN A 139 -10.39 2.38 3.38
C ASN A 139 -9.64 3.66 3.78
N LEU A 140 -8.45 3.89 3.22
CA LEU A 140 -7.70 5.12 3.51
C LEU A 140 -8.35 6.36 2.92
N ARG A 141 -8.81 6.26 1.67
CA ARG A 141 -9.55 7.35 1.02
C ARG A 141 -10.80 7.69 1.83
N LYS A 142 -11.60 6.69 2.23
CA LYS A 142 -12.76 6.89 3.11
C LYS A 142 -12.40 7.57 4.43
N ALA A 143 -11.30 7.16 5.08
CA ALA A 143 -10.86 7.80 6.32
C ALA A 143 -10.54 9.28 6.11
N ILE A 144 -9.86 9.61 5.01
CA ILE A 144 -9.51 10.99 4.64
C ILE A 144 -10.75 11.81 4.30
N ASP A 145 -11.68 11.24 3.52
CA ASP A 145 -12.91 11.91 3.14
C ASP A 145 -13.77 12.25 4.37
N ILE A 146 -13.92 11.31 5.31
CA ILE A 146 -14.65 11.51 6.57
C ILE A 146 -13.98 12.60 7.44
N GLU A 147 -12.65 12.59 7.54
CA GLU A 147 -11.91 13.55 8.35
C GLU A 147 -11.93 14.97 7.77
N ASN A 148 -11.84 15.09 6.44
CA ASN A 148 -11.90 16.38 5.75
C ASN A 148 -13.33 16.94 5.67
N GLY A 149 -14.31 16.33 6.34
CA GLY A 149 -15.72 16.73 6.26
C GLY A 149 -16.32 16.59 4.86
N SER A 150 -15.66 15.82 3.98
CA SER A 150 -16.15 15.50 2.66
C SER A 150 -17.20 14.39 2.81
N ASP A 151 -18.41 14.78 3.21
CA ASP A 151 -19.61 14.07 2.77
C ASP A 151 -19.60 14.11 1.24
N ARG A 152 -18.88 13.18 0.62
CA ARG A 152 -19.00 12.93 -0.81
C ARG A 152 -20.41 12.38 -1.03
N LYS A 153 -21.36 13.27 -1.23
CA LYS A 153 -22.29 13.05 -2.35
C LYS A 153 -21.38 12.89 -3.55
N ASP A 154 -21.32 11.69 -4.12
CA ASP A 154 -20.56 11.36 -5.31
C ASP A 154 -20.84 12.42 -6.39
N GLN A 155 -19.99 13.46 -6.45
CA GLN A 155 -20.07 14.45 -7.51
C GLN A 155 -19.41 13.82 -8.70
N ALA A 156 -20.22 13.07 -9.46
CA ALA A 156 -19.90 12.64 -10.80
C ALA A 156 -19.36 13.86 -11.56
N TYR A 157 -18.09 13.81 -11.95
CA TYR A 157 -17.48 14.89 -12.71
C TYR A 157 -17.15 14.38 -14.11
N TYR A 158 -17.53 15.18 -15.09
CA TYR A 158 -17.27 14.92 -16.50
C TYR A 158 -15.94 15.59 -16.83
N LYS A 159 -14.95 14.80 -17.23
CA LYS A 159 -13.69 15.34 -17.75
C LYS A 159 -13.76 15.36 -19.27
N VAL A 160 -13.79 16.56 -19.83
CA VAL A 160 -13.67 16.78 -21.27
C VAL A 160 -12.21 17.14 -21.55
N GLY A 161 -11.55 16.36 -22.40
CA GLY A 161 -10.17 16.61 -22.82
C GLY A 161 -10.08 16.65 -24.33
N PHE A 162 -9.36 17.61 -24.88
CA PHE A 162 -9.00 17.64 -26.30
C PHE A 162 -7.54 17.20 -26.41
N THR A 163 -7.31 16.02 -26.97
CA THR A 163 -5.98 15.56 -27.38
C THR A 163 -5.81 15.86 -28.87
N GLY A 164 -4.58 16.07 -29.35
CA GLY A 164 -4.31 16.50 -30.74
C GLY A 164 -4.95 15.64 -31.85
N ASN A 165 -5.44 14.43 -31.53
CA ASN A 165 -6.16 13.53 -32.44
C ASN A 165 -7.65 13.30 -32.09
N GLY A 166 -8.26 14.08 -31.19
CA GLY A 166 -9.69 13.98 -30.89
C GLY A 166 -10.12 14.48 -29.50
N ALA A 167 -11.43 14.67 -29.35
CA ALA A 167 -12.08 14.98 -28.08
C ALA A 167 -12.42 13.69 -27.31
N SER A 168 -12.06 13.62 -26.03
CA SER A 168 -12.41 12.53 -25.12
C SER A 168 -13.33 13.06 -24.01
N LEU A 169 -14.42 12.33 -23.76
CA LEU A 169 -15.28 12.50 -22.59
C LEU A 169 -15.06 11.29 -21.69
N SER A 170 -14.63 11.53 -20.45
CA SER A 170 -14.49 10.48 -19.45
C SER A 170 -15.46 10.71 -18.30
N TYR A 171 -16.32 9.73 -18.05
CA TYR A 171 -17.25 9.69 -16.93
C TYR A 171 -16.66 8.81 -15.83
N ASN A 172 -16.49 9.37 -14.63
CA ASN A 172 -16.02 8.63 -13.45
C ASN A 172 -17.08 8.66 -12.36
N PHE A 173 -17.48 7.46 -11.95
CA PHE A 173 -18.38 7.16 -10.84
C PHE A 173 -17.58 6.62 -9.64
#